data_AF-Q111Q4-F1
#
_entry.id   AF-Q111Q4-F1
#
_cell.length_a   1.000
_cell.length_b   1.000
_cell.length_c   1.000
_cell.angle_alpha   90.00
_cell.angle_beta   90.00
_cell.angle_gamma   90.00
#
_symmetry.space_group_name_H-M   'P 1'
#
loop_
_entity.id
_entity.type
_entity.pdbx_description
1 polymer ?
#
loop_
_entity_poly.entity_id
_entity_poly.type
_entity_poly.pdbx_seq_one_letter_code
_entity_poly.pdbx_strand_id
1 'polypeptide(L)'
;MPVCAPNSLVIVAKYNLNTIECGYLEFLQGYGEASWSLAPQRIDHAIALSQKTEIIFTTCEAANSYCGSQQNLAEAKTQGADIQIISSPQQAL
;
A
#
# COMPACT_ATOMS: atom_id res chain seq x y z
N MET A 1 -11.71 16.99 -5.46
CA MET A 1 -11.27 15.74 -6.14
C MET A 1 -11.66 14.57 -5.26
N PRO A 2 -12.46 13.60 -5.74
CA PRO A 2 -12.69 12.37 -4.99
C PRO A 2 -11.41 11.53 -5.03
N VAL A 3 -10.73 11.42 -3.89
CA VAL A 3 -9.55 10.57 -3.70
C VAL A 3 -10.07 9.25 -3.13
N CYS A 4 -10.30 8.25 -3.99
CA CYS A 4 -10.78 6.94 -3.57
C CYS A 4 -10.10 5.82 -4.36
N ALA A 5 -9.59 4.83 -3.63
CA ALA A 5 -8.93 3.62 -4.11
C ALA A 5 -9.87 2.68 -4.92
N PRO A 6 -9.38 1.51 -5.33
CA PRO A 6 -9.19 1.03 -6.71
C PRO A 6 -10.47 0.86 -7.56
N ASN A 7 -11.65 1.03 -6.99
CA ASN A 7 -12.92 0.82 -7.68
C ASN A 7 -13.18 1.85 -8.79
N SER A 8 -12.65 3.06 -8.64
CA SER A 8 -12.68 4.12 -9.67
C SER A 8 -11.96 3.69 -10.95
N LEU A 9 -10.80 3.02 -10.83
CA LEU A 9 -10.02 2.50 -11.95
C LEU A 9 -10.74 1.36 -12.67
N VAL A 10 -11.26 0.40 -11.91
CA VAL A 10 -12.00 -0.72 -12.48
C VAL A 10 -13.22 -0.21 -13.24
N ILE A 11 -13.95 0.78 -12.73
CA ILE A 11 -15.13 1.31 -13.41
C ILE A 11 -14.76 2.07 -14.70
N VAL A 12 -13.78 2.98 -14.65
CA VAL A 12 -13.36 3.74 -15.83
C VAL A 12 -12.82 2.81 -16.93
N ALA A 13 -11.98 1.83 -16.57
CA ALA A 13 -11.43 0.87 -17.52
C ALA A 13 -12.49 -0.12 -18.03
N LYS A 14 -13.33 -0.67 -17.15
CA LYS A 14 -14.34 -1.68 -17.49
C LYS A 14 -15.43 -1.13 -18.41
N TYR A 15 -15.82 0.13 -18.23
CA TYR A 15 -16.83 0.79 -19.06
C TYR A 15 -16.23 1.67 -20.16
N ASN A 16 -14.90 1.62 -20.34
CA ASN A 16 -14.16 2.40 -21.31
C ASN A 16 -14.53 3.89 -21.32
N LEU A 17 -14.76 4.46 -20.13
CA LEU A 17 -15.30 5.83 -19.99
C LEU A 17 -14.33 6.89 -20.56
N ASN A 18 -13.05 6.56 -20.69
CA ASN A 18 -12.04 7.40 -21.34
C ASN A 18 -12.26 7.59 -22.85
N THR A 19 -13.08 6.77 -23.52
CA THR A 19 -13.38 6.95 -24.95
C THR A 19 -14.59 7.87 -25.20
N ILE A 20 -15.21 8.40 -24.15
CA ILE A 20 -16.26 9.39 -24.29
C ILE A 20 -15.58 10.72 -24.67
N GLU A 21 -15.48 11.00 -25.98
CA GLU A 21 -14.97 12.27 -26.50
C GLU A 21 -15.94 13.40 -26.19
N CYS A 22 -15.83 13.97 -24.99
CA CYS A 22 -16.48 15.21 -24.63
C CYS A 22 -15.38 16.22 -24.31
N GLY A 23 -15.17 17.22 -25.18
CA GLY A 23 -14.09 18.21 -25.07
C GLY A 23 -14.12 19.11 -23.81
N TYR A 24 -15.05 18.86 -22.88
CA TYR A 24 -15.20 19.57 -21.62
C TYR A 24 -15.09 18.65 -20.38
N LEU A 25 -14.83 17.35 -20.57
CA LEU A 25 -14.79 16.35 -19.49
C LEU A 25 -13.44 15.61 -19.49
N GLU A 26 -12.72 15.66 -18.37
CA GLU A 26 -11.46 14.93 -18.17
C GLU A 26 -11.55 14.08 -16.90
N PHE A 27 -11.16 12.80 -17.00
CA PHE A 27 -11.05 11.91 -15.85
C PHE A 27 -9.64 12.00 -15.24
N LEU A 28 -9.51 12.74 -14.14
CA LEU A 28 -8.26 12.84 -13.39
C LEU A 28 -8.16 11.73 -12.34
N GLN A 29 -7.09 10.94 -12.43
CA GLN A 29 -6.80 9.88 -11.48
C GLN A 29 -5.88 10.40 -10.36
N GLY A 30 -6.41 10.44 -9.13
CA GLY A 30 -5.60 10.69 -7.94
C GLY A 30 -4.98 9.41 -7.38
N TYR A 31 -3.95 9.55 -6.55
CA TYR A 31 -3.43 8.47 -5.71
C TYR A 31 -4.44 8.14 -4.61
N GLY A 32 -5.44 7.32 -4.96
CA GLY A 32 -6.55 6.97 -4.07
C GLY A 32 -6.21 5.94 -3.00
N GLU A 33 -5.14 5.16 -3.20
CA GLU A 33 -4.70 4.14 -2.24
C GLU A 33 -3.77 4.76 -1.20
N ALA A 34 -4.23 4.82 0.06
CA ALA A 34 -3.46 5.38 1.18
C ALA A 34 -2.09 4.70 1.37
N SER A 35 -2.02 3.44 0.96
CA SER A 35 -0.88 2.56 1.04
C SER A 35 0.24 2.99 0.05
N TRP A 36 -0.09 3.49 -1.16
CA TRP A 36 0.87 4.04 -2.13
C TRP A 36 1.54 5.35 -1.70
N SER A 37 1.08 5.96 -0.60
CA SER A 37 1.66 7.21 -0.06
C SER A 37 2.70 6.98 1.05
N LEU A 38 3.05 5.72 1.36
CA LEU A 38 4.08 5.44 2.35
C LEU A 38 5.46 5.84 1.82
N ALA A 39 6.09 6.80 2.50
CA ALA A 39 7.46 7.20 2.18
C ALA A 39 8.43 6.02 2.42
N PRO A 40 9.44 5.78 1.56
CA PRO A 40 10.38 4.68 1.70
C PRO A 40 11.05 4.61 3.08
N GLN A 41 11.33 5.76 3.70
CA GLN A 41 11.91 5.86 5.04
C GLN A 41 11.00 5.27 6.13
N ARG A 42 9.67 5.26 5.92
CA ARG A 42 8.72 4.60 6.82
C ARG A 42 8.80 3.08 6.73
N ILE A 43 9.07 2.55 5.54
CA ILE A 43 9.30 1.12 5.33
C ILE A 43 10.62 0.71 5.98
N ASP A 44 11.69 1.49 5.78
CA ASP A 44 12.99 1.22 6.41
C ASP A 44 12.89 1.21 7.95
N HIS A 45 12.14 2.16 8.51
CA HIS A 45 11.89 2.21 9.95
C HIS A 45 11.07 1.00 10.44
N ALA A 46 10.05 0.58 9.67
CA ALA A 46 9.28 -0.61 9.98
C ALA A 46 10.14 -1.88 9.97
N ILE A 47 11.03 -2.03 8.99
CA ILE A 47 12.00 -3.14 8.94
C ILE A 47 12.89 -3.12 10.18
N ALA A 48 13.45 -1.96 10.54
CA ALA A 48 14.29 -1.83 11.73
C ALA A 48 13.55 -2.17 13.04
N LEU A 49 12.25 -1.85 13.14
CA LEU A 49 11.43 -2.25 14.29
C LEU A 49 11.17 -3.75 14.32
N SER A 50 10.89 -4.37 13.17
CA SER A 50 10.60 -5.81 13.05
C SER A 50 11.78 -6.73 13.38
N GLN A 51 12.99 -6.18 13.46
CA GLN A 51 14.20 -6.91 13.85
C GLN A 51 14.45 -6.91 15.37
N LYS A 52 13.69 -6.13 16.13
CA LYS A 52 13.84 -6.04 17.59
C LYS A 52 13.06 -7.15 18.28
N THR A 53 13.73 -7.93 19.12
CA THR A 53 13.15 -9.08 19.83
C THR A 53 12.04 -8.69 20.80
N GLU A 54 12.02 -7.46 21.28
CA GLU A 54 11.00 -6.94 22.20
C GLU A 54 9.76 -6.38 21.50
N ILE A 55 9.69 -6.44 20.17
CA ILE A 55 8.60 -5.88 19.37
C ILE A 55 7.94 -6.96 18.53
N ILE A 56 6.62 -7.09 18.65
CA ILE A 56 5.81 -7.83 17.68
C ILE A 56 5.37 -6.83 16.61
N PHE A 57 5.91 -6.96 15.40
CA PHE A 57 5.54 -6.07 14.30
C PHE A 57 4.44 -6.70 13.44
N THR A 58 3.32 -5.98 13.30
CA THR A 58 2.22 -6.37 12.43
C THR A 58 2.07 -5.40 11.25
N THR A 59 1.69 -5.92 10.09
CA THR A 59 1.46 -5.14 8.87
C THR A 59 0.28 -5.67 8.07
N CYS A 60 -0.33 -4.81 7.25
CA CYS A 60 -1.32 -5.23 6.26
C CYS A 60 -0.64 -5.79 5.02
N GLU A 61 -1.34 -6.67 4.29
CA GLU A 61 -0.83 -7.33 3.08
C GLU A 61 -0.37 -6.33 2.02
N ALA A 62 -1.14 -5.26 1.79
CA ALA A 62 -0.80 -4.21 0.83
C ALA A 62 0.55 -3.54 1.09
N ALA A 63 0.93 -3.38 2.37
CA ALA A 63 2.18 -2.71 2.73
C ALA A 63 3.41 -3.63 2.58
N ASN A 64 3.22 -4.93 2.44
CA ASN A 64 4.31 -5.91 2.44
C ASN A 64 5.20 -5.81 1.18
N SER A 65 4.62 -5.37 0.06
CA SER A 65 5.29 -5.23 -1.23
C SER A 65 5.90 -3.85 -1.47
N TYR A 66 5.75 -2.90 -0.54
CA TYR A 66 6.31 -1.56 -0.71
C TYR A 66 7.80 -1.52 -0.48
N CYS A 67 8.49 -0.89 -1.43
CA CYS A 67 9.93 -0.76 -1.40
C CYS A 67 10.36 0.31 -0.39
N GLY A 68 11.23 -0.09 0.53
CA GLY A 68 12.09 0.83 1.27
C GLY A 68 13.27 1.29 0.40
N SER A 69 14.32 1.78 1.06
CA SER A 69 15.55 2.21 0.37
C SER A 69 16.36 1.04 -0.18
N GLN A 70 16.30 -0.13 0.47
CA GLN A 70 17.10 -1.31 0.11
C GLN A 70 16.28 -2.56 -0.13
N GLN A 71 15.17 -2.72 0.60
CA GLN A 71 14.32 -3.92 0.52
C GLN A 71 12.90 -3.61 0.98
N ASN A 72 11.97 -4.53 0.73
CA ASN A 72 10.60 -4.48 1.24
C ASN A 72 10.42 -5.34 2.49
N LEU A 73 9.24 -5.26 3.11
CA LEU A 73 8.90 -6.05 4.31
C LEU A 73 8.83 -7.55 4.02
N ALA A 74 8.43 -7.96 2.82
CA ALA A 74 8.37 -9.37 2.43
C ALA A 74 9.77 -10.00 2.40
N GLU A 75 10.75 -9.29 1.85
CA GLU A 75 12.17 -9.66 1.83
C GLU A 75 12.78 -9.67 3.23
N ALA A 76 12.47 -8.67 4.06
CA ALA A 76 12.94 -8.65 5.45
C ALA A 76 12.39 -9.85 6.25
N LYS A 77 11.14 -10.25 6.01
CA LYS A 77 10.53 -11.43 6.63
C LYS A 77 11.23 -12.72 6.23
N THR A 78 11.63 -12.88 4.96
CA THR A 78 12.37 -14.09 4.52
C THR A 78 13.78 -14.14 5.11
N GLN A 79 14.35 -12.99 5.48
CA GLN A 79 15.62 -12.89 6.20
C GLN A 79 15.49 -13.13 7.72
N GLY A 80 14.28 -13.40 8.22
CA GLY A 80 14.04 -13.75 9.63
C GLY A 80 13.52 -12.61 10.50
N ALA A 81 13.09 -11.47 9.93
CA ALA A 81 12.40 -10.45 10.69
C ALA A 81 11.02 -10.96 11.18
N ASP A 82 10.64 -10.60 12.41
CA ASP A 82 9.36 -11.01 12.99
C ASP A 82 8.24 -10.07 12.50
N ILE A 83 7.65 -10.44 11.35
CA ILE A 83 6.62 -9.67 10.66
C ILE A 83 5.36 -10.52 10.53
N GLN A 84 4.29 -10.11 11.21
CA GLN A 84 2.99 -10.75 11.12
C GLN A 84 2.07 -9.99 10.18
N ILE A 85 1.49 -10.69 9.21
CA ILE A 85 0.57 -10.07 8.24
C ILE A 85 -0.84 -10.26 8.76
N ILE A 86 -1.54 -9.14 8.99
CA ILE A 86 -2.90 -9.10 9.53
C ILE A 86 -3.86 -8.47 8.53
N SER A 87 -5.11 -8.93 8.55
CA SER A 87 -6.17 -8.40 7.69
C SER A 87 -6.89 -7.19 8.29
N SER A 88 -6.80 -7.01 9.60
CA SER A 88 -7.39 -5.86 10.29
C SER A 88 -6.66 -5.52 11.60
N PRO A 89 -6.68 -4.25 12.05
CA PRO A 89 -5.99 -3.84 13.28
C PRO A 89 -6.45 -4.58 14.54
N GLN A 90 -7.67 -5.12 14.56
CA GLN A 90 -8.19 -5.90 15.69
C GLN A 90 -7.39 -7.19 15.93
N GLN A 91 -6.71 -7.74 14.92
CA GLN A 91 -5.87 -8.92 15.07
C GLN A 91 -4.51 -8.60 15.74
N ALA A 92 -4.18 -7.32 15.94
CA ALA A 92 -2.97 -6.90 16.63
C ALA A 92 -3.18 -6.68 18.14
N LEU A 93 -4.40 -6.84 18.64
CA LEU A 93 -4.78 -6.70 20.06
C LEU A 93 -4.83 -8.07 20.73
#